data_AF-A0A7J5BZM8-F1
#
_entry.id   AF-A0A7J5BZM8-F1
#
_cell.length_a   1.000
_cell.length_b   1.000
_cell.length_c   1.000
_cell.angle_alpha   90.00
_cell.angle_beta   90.00
_cell.angle_gamma   90.00
#
_symmetry.space_group_name_H-M   'P 1'
#
loop_
_entity.id
_entity.type
_entity.pdbx_description
1 polymer ?
#
loop_
_entity_poly.entity_id
_entity_poly.type
_entity_poly.pdbx_seq_one_letter_code
_entity_poly.pdbx_strand_id
1 'polypeptide(L)'
;MDVPLWIWGVTIAVTIGFFFFDFYSHVKHAHVPSLKEAALWSLFYIALAVLLMVGIGFVWDWQHAGEFIGGYAAEKALSMDNLFVFLIIMTSFQVPKEAQQKVLLIGIAIALLVRTIFIIGGAAILEHFVWVFFIFGGYLIWMAIKLAVDSFKEDEEPEMPKWVGVFRKWFHTSEHYNSDKFTVVENGKRILTPMVIVVVALGLTDVVFALDSIPAIFTITQEAYLVFTANALALLGLRQLFFLIGGLLEKLVYLDLGLAVILAFIGVKAVLHALHDNELPFINGGENVAWAPDIPIWLSLLVIFGVLAIATIASLIATRGKSADEVFAEHPGAAAVEESRSFTKHNAESTEAAAVATDASAPVDDSDHGVSARTSSLELPSDDDK
;
A
#
# COMPACT_ATOMS: atom_id res chain seq x y z
N MET A 1 16.83 17.28 27.48
CA MET A 1 15.88 18.22 28.13
C MET A 1 14.51 17.64 27.88
N ASP A 2 13.63 17.54 28.87
CA ASP A 2 12.29 17.04 28.61
C ASP A 2 11.55 17.99 27.66
N VAL A 3 11.19 17.50 26.48
CA VAL A 3 10.46 18.27 25.48
C VAL A 3 9.09 18.63 26.05
N PRO A 4 8.74 19.93 26.16
CA PRO A 4 7.46 20.35 26.71
C PRO A 4 6.26 19.70 26.00
N LEU A 5 5.24 19.31 26.77
CA LEU A 5 4.04 18.65 26.24
C LEU A 5 3.31 19.44 25.15
N TRP A 6 3.42 20.78 25.16
CA TRP A 6 2.81 21.59 24.11
C TRP A 6 3.52 21.42 22.76
N ILE A 7 4.84 21.16 22.74
CA ILE A 7 5.59 20.87 21.51
C ILE A 7 5.13 19.53 20.95
N TRP A 8 4.97 18.52 21.81
CA TRP A 8 4.35 17.25 21.43
C TRP A 8 2.97 17.44 20.82
N GLY A 9 2.10 18.22 21.46
CA GLY A 9 0.76 18.53 20.95
C GLY A 9 0.78 19.20 19.58
N VAL A 10 1.68 20.18 19.37
CA VAL A 10 1.87 20.84 18.08
C VAL A 10 2.38 19.87 17.02
N THR A 11 3.41 19.07 17.32
CA THR A 11 3.98 18.11 16.37
C THR A 11 2.97 17.04 15.98
N ILE A 12 2.22 16.49 16.94
CA ILE A 12 1.14 15.53 16.66
C ILE A 12 0.05 16.18 15.80
N ALA A 13 -0.38 17.41 16.12
CA ALA A 13 -1.37 18.13 15.32
C ALA A 13 -0.89 18.41 13.89
N VAL A 14 0.39 18.77 13.72
CA VAL A 14 1.02 18.95 12.40
C VAL A 14 1.07 17.64 11.62
N THR A 15 1.51 16.54 12.24
CA THR A 15 1.56 15.21 11.62
C THR A 15 0.16 14.75 11.20
N ILE A 16 -0.83 14.87 12.08
CA ILE A 16 -2.23 14.58 11.76
C ILE A 16 -2.73 15.47 10.62
N GLY A 17 -2.38 16.76 10.65
CA GLY A 17 -2.68 17.72 9.57
C GLY A 17 -2.10 17.30 8.23
N PHE A 18 -0.85 16.82 8.20
CA PHE A 18 -0.23 16.25 7.01
C PHE A 18 -0.97 15.00 6.53
N PHE A 19 -1.38 14.09 7.42
CA PHE A 19 -2.21 12.94 7.05
C PHE A 19 -3.54 13.35 6.44
N PHE A 20 -4.25 14.32 7.03
CA PHE A 20 -5.51 14.82 6.48
C PHE A 20 -5.31 15.52 5.14
N PHE A 21 -4.23 16.28 4.99
CA PHE A 21 -3.87 16.89 3.72
C PHE A 21 -3.56 15.82 2.66
N ASP A 22 -2.75 14.83 3.01
CA ASP A 22 -2.34 13.74 2.12
C ASP A 22 -3.55 12.90 1.68
N PHE A 23 -4.46 12.62 2.62
CA PHE A 23 -5.75 11.98 2.39
C PHE A 23 -6.61 12.83 1.48
N TYR A 24 -6.96 14.06 1.86
CA TYR A 24 -7.90 14.87 1.10
C TYR A 24 -7.41 15.21 -0.31
N SER A 25 -6.12 15.53 -0.46
CA SER A 25 -5.52 15.90 -1.74
C SER A 25 -5.49 14.75 -2.74
N HIS A 26 -5.27 13.51 -2.29
CA HIS A 26 -5.01 12.38 -3.21
C HIS A 26 -6.09 11.30 -3.18
N VAL A 27 -6.84 11.14 -2.10
CA VAL A 27 -7.97 10.17 -2.03
C VAL A 27 -9.20 10.69 -2.77
N LYS A 28 -9.39 12.01 -2.83
CA LYS A 28 -10.55 12.63 -3.50
C LYS A 28 -10.43 12.62 -5.02
N HIS A 29 -9.20 12.58 -5.53
CA HIS A 29 -8.91 12.38 -6.94
C HIS A 29 -7.97 11.18 -7.05
N ALA A 30 -8.55 9.98 -7.04
CA ALA A 30 -7.78 8.74 -7.15
C ALA A 30 -7.17 8.66 -8.56
N HIS A 31 -5.91 9.02 -8.67
CA HIS A 31 -5.11 8.82 -9.88
C HIS A 31 -3.73 8.30 -9.50
N VAL A 32 -3.21 7.38 -10.30
CA VAL A 32 -1.87 6.84 -10.13
C VAL A 32 -0.87 7.99 -10.34
N PRO A 33 -0.06 8.38 -9.33
CA PRO A 33 0.84 9.52 -9.45
C PRO A 33 1.91 9.21 -10.50
N SER A 34 2.27 10.19 -11.31
CA SER A 34 3.38 10.01 -12.25
C SER A 34 4.71 9.84 -11.49
N LEU A 35 5.69 9.14 -12.07
CA LEU A 35 7.03 9.01 -11.47
C LEU A 35 7.65 10.38 -11.11
N LYS A 36 7.41 11.40 -11.94
CA LYS A 36 7.90 12.77 -11.70
C LYS A 36 7.24 13.40 -10.48
N GLU A 37 5.94 13.23 -10.34
CA GLU A 37 5.16 13.72 -9.20
C GLU A 37 5.59 13.01 -7.91
N ALA A 38 5.70 11.67 -7.95
CA ALA A 38 6.17 10.88 -6.82
C ALA A 38 7.59 11.28 -6.37
N ALA A 39 8.51 11.50 -7.32
CA ALA A 39 9.86 11.97 -7.03
C ALA A 39 9.87 13.39 -6.42
N LEU A 40 9.05 14.31 -6.94
CA LEU A 40 8.96 15.68 -6.43
C LEU A 40 8.42 15.71 -5.00
N TRP A 41 7.36 14.95 -4.72
CA TRP A 41 6.83 14.83 -3.37
C TRP A 41 7.81 14.15 -2.41
N SER A 42 8.54 13.12 -2.86
CA SER A 42 9.60 12.51 -2.06
C SER A 42 10.68 13.52 -1.68
N LEU A 43 11.12 14.34 -2.66
CA LEU A 43 12.09 15.41 -2.42
C LEU A 43 11.53 16.48 -1.47
N PHE A 44 10.24 16.80 -1.57
CA PHE A 44 9.57 17.72 -0.64
C PHE A 44 9.66 17.22 0.81
N TYR A 45 9.36 15.95 1.08
CA TYR A 45 9.46 15.40 2.44
C TYR A 45 10.91 15.35 2.95
N ILE A 46 11.88 15.06 2.07
CA ILE A 46 13.30 15.13 2.42
C ILE A 46 13.70 16.57 2.76
N ALA A 47 13.27 17.56 1.96
CA ALA A 47 13.54 18.96 2.23
C ALA A 47 12.90 19.42 3.55
N LEU A 48 11.69 18.95 3.85
CA LEU A 48 11.02 19.21 5.12
C LEU A 48 11.80 18.60 6.31
N ALA A 49 12.37 17.41 6.15
CA ALA A 49 13.24 16.80 7.16
C ALA A 49 14.51 17.62 7.39
N VAL A 50 15.15 18.09 6.32
CA VAL A 50 16.33 18.96 6.44
C VAL A 50 15.97 20.30 7.10
N LEU A 51 14.82 20.88 6.76
CA LEU A 51 14.34 22.12 7.39
C LEU A 51 14.12 21.91 8.89
N LEU A 52 13.49 20.80 9.27
CA LEU A 52 13.27 20.46 10.67
C LEU A 52 14.58 20.18 11.41
N MET A 53 15.54 19.51 10.78
CA MET A 53 16.90 19.32 11.30
C MET A 53 17.58 20.65 11.61
N VAL A 54 17.53 21.62 10.69
CA VAL A 54 18.05 22.96 10.91
C VAL A 54 17.30 23.68 12.04
N GLY A 55 15.98 23.53 12.10
CA GLY A 55 15.15 24.07 13.19
C GLY A 55 15.54 23.52 14.56
N ILE A 56 15.75 22.20 14.67
CA ILE A 56 16.24 21.54 15.88
C ILE A 56 17.64 22.05 16.23
N GLY A 57 18.52 22.23 15.24
CA GLY A 57 19.88 22.77 15.43
C GLY A 57 19.93 24.14 16.09
N PHE A 58 18.96 25.01 15.76
CA PHE A 58 18.88 26.35 16.34
C PHE A 58 18.09 26.43 17.66
N VAL A 59 17.08 25.60 17.84
CA VAL A 59 16.19 25.65 19.03
C VAL A 59 16.72 24.79 20.18
N TRP A 60 17.33 23.65 19.86
CA TRP A 60 17.84 22.69 20.83
C TRP A 60 19.37 22.66 20.81
N ASP A 61 19.98 22.00 19.83
CA ASP A 61 21.40 22.06 19.48
C ASP A 61 21.69 21.19 18.24
N TRP A 62 22.90 21.31 17.70
CA TRP A 62 23.33 20.55 16.52
C TRP A 62 23.56 19.06 16.76
N GLN A 63 23.72 18.62 18.01
CA GLN A 63 23.83 17.20 18.33
C GLN A 63 22.46 16.52 18.15
N HIS A 64 21.40 17.07 18.73
CA HIS A 64 20.03 16.58 18.56
C HIS A 64 19.55 16.70 17.11
N ALA A 65 20.02 17.72 16.37
CA ALA A 65 19.78 17.82 14.94
C ALA A 65 20.43 16.67 14.16
N GLY A 66 21.67 16.29 14.55
CA GLY A 66 22.38 15.13 14.02
C GLY A 66 21.69 13.81 14.33
N GLU A 67 21.25 13.64 15.58
CA GLU A 67 20.46 12.50 16.04
C GLU A 67 19.14 12.38 15.28
N PHE A 68 18.41 13.49 15.09
CA PHE A 68 17.18 13.53 14.31
C PHE A 68 17.40 13.12 12.87
N ILE A 69 18.40 13.67 12.17
CA ILE A 69 18.62 13.34 10.76
C ILE A 69 19.17 11.93 10.58
N GLY A 70 19.99 11.46 11.52
CA GLY A 70 20.45 10.06 11.59
C GLY A 70 19.29 9.10 11.79
N GLY A 71 18.42 9.37 12.77
CA GLY A 71 17.20 8.61 13.02
C GLY A 71 16.24 8.65 11.84
N TYR A 72 16.00 9.82 11.24
CA TYR A 72 15.17 9.96 10.04
C TYR A 72 15.73 9.17 8.86
N ALA A 73 17.04 9.22 8.61
CA ALA A 73 17.66 8.47 7.53
C ALA A 73 17.59 6.96 7.77
N ALA A 74 17.81 6.51 9.01
CA ALA A 74 17.67 5.11 9.40
C ALA A 74 16.22 4.62 9.21
N GLU A 75 15.24 5.36 9.73
CA GLU A 75 13.82 5.05 9.56
C GLU A 75 13.39 5.10 8.10
N LYS A 76 13.89 6.07 7.32
CA LYS A 76 13.59 6.15 5.89
C LYS A 76 14.12 4.94 5.14
N ALA A 77 15.34 4.51 5.44
CA ALA A 77 15.94 3.30 4.89
C ALA A 77 15.14 2.04 5.27
N LEU A 78 14.87 1.84 6.55
CA LEU A 78 14.13 0.69 7.07
C LEU A 78 12.70 0.65 6.52
N SER A 79 12.05 1.81 6.37
CA SER A 79 10.72 1.90 5.77
C SER A 79 10.70 1.53 4.29
N MET A 80 11.82 1.72 3.55
CA MET A 80 11.94 1.25 2.17
C MET A 80 11.93 -0.27 2.09
N ASP A 81 12.56 -0.96 3.05
CA ASP A 81 12.51 -2.41 3.16
C ASP A 81 11.05 -2.88 3.43
N ASN A 82 10.30 -2.13 4.25
CA ASN A 82 8.88 -2.41 4.53
C ASN A 82 7.99 -2.31 3.28
N LEU A 83 8.33 -1.43 2.33
CA LEU A 83 7.55 -1.24 1.09
C LEU A 83 7.49 -2.50 0.23
N PHE A 84 8.55 -3.31 0.22
CA PHE A 84 8.54 -4.55 -0.57
C PHE A 84 7.52 -5.54 -0.04
N VAL A 85 7.43 -5.70 1.28
CA VAL A 85 6.42 -6.57 1.88
C VAL A 85 5.02 -6.00 1.67
N PHE A 86 4.85 -4.67 1.71
CA PHE A 86 3.56 -4.05 1.37
C PHE A 86 3.13 -4.33 -0.07
N LEU A 87 4.06 -4.19 -1.04
CA LEU A 87 3.84 -4.54 -2.44
C LEU A 87 3.39 -5.99 -2.58
N ILE A 88 4.08 -6.92 -1.92
CA ILE A 88 3.76 -8.35 -1.99
C ILE A 88 2.40 -8.66 -1.39
N ILE A 89 2.06 -8.08 -0.24
CA ILE A 89 0.74 -8.24 0.36
C ILE A 89 -0.32 -7.75 -0.64
N MET A 90 -0.16 -6.55 -1.20
CA MET A 90 -1.12 -6.01 -2.15
C MET A 90 -1.22 -6.83 -3.44
N THR A 91 -0.11 -7.30 -3.99
CA THR A 91 -0.09 -8.17 -5.18
C THR A 91 -0.73 -9.53 -4.89
N SER A 92 -0.42 -10.14 -3.74
CA SER A 92 -0.99 -11.43 -3.31
C SER A 92 -2.50 -11.37 -3.11
N PHE A 93 -3.00 -10.23 -2.64
CA PHE A 93 -4.43 -9.97 -2.51
C PHE A 93 -5.04 -9.38 -3.78
N GLN A 94 -4.27 -9.18 -4.85
CA GLN A 94 -4.70 -8.60 -6.13
C GLN A 94 -5.42 -7.26 -5.94
N VAL A 95 -4.87 -6.38 -5.09
CA VAL A 95 -5.47 -5.08 -4.77
C VAL A 95 -5.44 -4.19 -6.02
N PRO A 96 -6.59 -3.68 -6.49
CA PRO A 96 -6.66 -2.80 -7.64
C PRO A 96 -5.81 -1.53 -7.44
N LYS A 97 -5.11 -1.08 -8.49
CA LYS A 97 -4.17 0.07 -8.42
C LYS A 97 -4.79 1.35 -7.83
N GLU A 98 -6.06 1.60 -8.13
CA GLU A 98 -6.82 2.76 -7.61
C GLU A 98 -7.03 2.69 -6.10
N ALA A 99 -7.12 1.48 -5.55
CA ALA A 99 -7.40 1.21 -4.15
C ALA A 99 -6.10 1.13 -3.31
N GLN A 100 -4.96 0.81 -3.93
CA GLN A 100 -3.65 0.72 -3.28
C GLN A 100 -3.29 2.00 -2.51
N GLN A 101 -3.61 3.18 -3.05
CA GLN A 101 -3.39 4.46 -2.38
C GLN A 101 -4.08 4.53 -1.01
N LYS A 102 -5.34 4.09 -0.95
CA LYS A 102 -6.15 4.22 0.26
C LYS A 102 -5.76 3.18 1.29
N VAL A 103 -5.52 1.94 0.84
CA VAL A 103 -5.00 0.88 1.70
C VAL A 103 -3.66 1.29 2.29
N LEU A 104 -2.75 1.83 1.47
CA LEU A 104 -1.43 2.27 1.93
C LEU A 104 -1.53 3.43 2.91
N LEU A 105 -2.36 4.44 2.65
CA LEU A 105 -2.52 5.58 3.55
C LEU A 105 -3.08 5.14 4.91
N ILE A 106 -4.11 4.29 4.93
CA ILE A 106 -4.67 3.78 6.17
C ILE A 106 -3.66 2.86 6.88
N GLY A 107 -2.92 2.04 6.13
CA GLY A 107 -1.83 1.22 6.66
C GLY A 107 -0.76 2.07 7.34
N ILE A 108 -0.31 3.16 6.72
CA ILE A 108 0.65 4.11 7.30
C ILE A 108 0.07 4.80 8.54
N ALA A 109 -1.22 5.15 8.55
CA ALA A 109 -1.86 5.75 9.72
C ALA A 109 -1.90 4.78 10.91
N ILE A 110 -2.24 3.51 10.67
CA ILE A 110 -2.21 2.45 11.69
C ILE A 110 -0.78 2.20 12.16
N ALA A 111 0.17 2.08 11.23
CA ALA A 111 1.60 1.93 11.51
C ALA A 111 2.11 3.04 12.43
N LEU A 112 1.84 4.30 12.10
CA LEU A 112 2.25 5.44 12.93
C LEU A 112 1.64 5.37 14.33
N LEU A 113 0.36 5.00 14.45
CA LEU A 113 -0.29 4.83 15.74
C LEU A 113 0.39 3.76 16.58
N VAL A 114 0.61 2.57 16.01
CA VAL A 114 1.30 1.47 16.68
C VAL A 114 2.71 1.87 17.09
N ARG A 115 3.48 2.49 16.19
CA ARG A 115 4.83 2.95 16.49
C ARG A 115 4.84 3.98 17.60
N THR A 116 3.88 4.90 17.62
CA THR A 116 3.75 5.86 18.73
C THR A 116 3.54 5.14 20.07
N ILE A 117 2.73 4.07 20.09
CA ILE A 117 2.54 3.24 21.29
C ILE A 117 3.86 2.60 21.72
N PHE A 118 4.63 2.02 20.81
CA PHE A 118 5.94 1.43 21.13
C PHE A 118 6.98 2.48 21.58
N ILE A 119 6.98 3.66 20.96
CA ILE A 119 7.90 4.75 21.34
C ILE A 119 7.59 5.25 22.76
N ILE A 120 6.30 5.43 23.09
CA ILE A 120 5.87 5.82 24.44
C ILE A 120 6.14 4.69 25.44
N GLY A 121 5.91 3.44 25.02
CA GLY A 121 6.21 2.25 25.81
C GLY A 121 7.70 2.07 26.09
N GLY A 122 8.56 2.62 25.23
CA GLY A 122 10.01 2.59 25.36
C GLY A 122 10.62 1.23 25.02
N ALA A 123 11.96 1.17 25.09
CA ALA A 123 12.74 -0.02 24.75
C ALA A 123 12.40 -1.26 25.59
N ALA A 124 11.93 -1.08 26.83
CA ALA A 124 11.59 -2.18 27.73
C ALA A 124 10.44 -3.08 27.24
N ILE A 125 9.56 -2.57 26.37
CA ILE A 125 8.51 -3.39 25.76
C ILE A 125 9.10 -4.35 24.71
N LEU A 126 10.20 -3.96 24.05
CA LEU A 126 10.70 -4.61 22.84
C LEU A 126 11.51 -5.88 23.15
N GLU A 127 12.20 -5.94 24.29
CA GLU A 127 12.97 -7.11 24.75
C GLU A 127 12.09 -8.38 24.83
N HIS A 128 10.78 -8.23 25.12
CA HIS A 128 9.86 -9.38 25.23
C HIS A 128 9.33 -9.93 23.89
N PHE A 129 9.64 -9.30 22.76
CA PHE A 129 9.05 -9.66 21.46
C PHE A 129 10.04 -10.30 20.47
N VAL A 130 11.24 -10.69 20.90
CA VAL A 130 12.22 -11.34 20.01
C VAL A 130 11.64 -12.59 19.31
N TRP A 131 10.79 -13.35 20.01
CA TRP A 131 10.13 -14.54 19.45
C TRP A 131 9.25 -14.27 18.22
N VAL A 132 8.74 -13.03 18.07
CA VAL A 132 7.92 -12.63 16.92
C VAL A 132 8.72 -12.69 15.62
N PHE A 133 10.02 -12.39 15.68
CA PHE A 133 10.91 -12.46 14.53
C PHE A 133 11.07 -13.88 13.98
N PHE A 134 11.00 -14.93 14.81
CA PHE A 134 11.01 -16.32 14.31
C PHE A 134 9.78 -16.63 13.47
N ILE A 135 8.60 -16.25 13.95
CA ILE A 135 7.33 -16.50 13.24
C ILE A 135 7.31 -15.71 11.94
N PHE A 136 7.67 -14.44 12.01
CA PHE A 136 7.66 -13.56 10.85
C PHE A 136 8.74 -13.92 9.82
N GLY A 137 9.97 -14.19 10.26
CA GLY A 137 11.04 -14.64 9.39
C GLY A 137 10.68 -15.96 8.68
N GLY A 138 10.09 -16.91 9.41
CA GLY A 138 9.53 -18.14 8.82
C GLY A 138 8.43 -17.87 7.80
N TYR A 139 7.51 -16.95 8.10
CA TYR A 139 6.45 -16.54 7.17
C TYR A 139 7.01 -15.89 5.89
N LEU A 140 7.99 -14.99 6.01
CA LEU A 140 8.63 -14.35 4.85
C LEU A 140 9.39 -15.35 3.98
N ILE A 141 10.11 -16.30 4.59
CA ILE A 141 10.79 -17.38 3.84
C ILE A 141 9.76 -18.24 3.11
N TRP A 142 8.67 -18.60 3.78
CA TRP A 142 7.58 -19.35 3.14
C TRP A 142 6.97 -18.56 1.96
N MET A 143 6.72 -17.26 2.14
CA MET A 143 6.21 -16.40 1.08
C MET A 143 7.21 -16.27 -0.08
N ALA A 144 8.51 -16.16 0.21
CA ALA A 144 9.57 -16.12 -0.79
C ALA A 144 9.56 -17.38 -1.67
N ILE A 145 9.50 -18.56 -1.03
CA ILE A 145 9.46 -19.84 -1.73
C ILE A 145 8.18 -19.93 -2.56
N LYS A 146 7.03 -19.56 -1.99
CA LYS A 146 5.75 -19.57 -2.71
C LYS A 146 5.81 -18.68 -3.95
N LEU A 147 6.27 -17.43 -3.79
CA LEU A 147 6.35 -16.45 -4.87
C LEU A 147 7.31 -16.91 -5.98
N ALA A 148 8.47 -17.46 -5.60
CA ALA A 148 9.41 -18.04 -6.56
C ALA A 148 8.80 -19.21 -7.33
N VAL A 149 8.10 -20.13 -6.65
CA VAL A 149 7.46 -21.29 -7.30
C VAL A 149 6.34 -20.84 -8.23
N ASP A 150 5.49 -19.90 -7.79
CA ASP A 150 4.40 -19.38 -8.62
C ASP A 150 4.95 -18.62 -9.85
N SER A 151 6.14 -18.04 -9.79
CA SER A 151 6.81 -17.38 -10.93
C SER A 151 7.22 -18.34 -12.07
N PHE A 152 7.35 -19.64 -11.78
CA PHE A 152 7.76 -20.66 -12.78
C PHE A 152 6.58 -21.48 -13.32
N LYS A 153 5.36 -21.21 -12.86
CA LYS A 153 4.15 -21.82 -13.41
C LYS A 153 3.70 -20.98 -14.59
N GLU A 154 4.12 -21.38 -15.79
CA GLU A 154 3.52 -20.90 -17.03
C GLU A 154 2.11 -21.52 -17.14
N ASP A 155 1.08 -20.69 -17.34
CA ASP A 155 -0.31 -21.06 -17.74
C ASP A 155 -1.39 -21.37 -16.68
N GLU A 156 -1.20 -21.13 -15.38
CA GLU A 156 -2.33 -21.14 -14.42
C GLU A 156 -2.73 -19.70 -14.06
N GLU A 157 -4.01 -19.36 -14.23
CA GLU A 157 -4.59 -18.12 -13.68
C GLU A 157 -4.10 -17.95 -12.23
N PRO A 158 -3.64 -16.75 -11.82
CA PRO A 158 -3.13 -16.54 -10.48
C PRO A 158 -4.24 -16.82 -9.45
N GLU A 159 -4.29 -18.06 -8.97
CA GLU A 159 -5.26 -18.49 -7.97
C GLU A 159 -5.04 -17.67 -6.71
N MET A 160 -6.11 -17.07 -6.20
CA MET A 160 -6.03 -16.39 -4.91
C MET A 160 -5.41 -17.32 -3.87
N PRO A 161 -4.48 -16.84 -3.05
CA PRO A 161 -3.78 -17.71 -2.13
C PRO A 161 -4.74 -18.51 -1.24
N LYS A 162 -4.54 -19.82 -1.08
CA LYS A 162 -5.45 -20.71 -0.31
C LYS A 162 -5.74 -20.24 1.13
N TRP A 163 -4.84 -19.44 1.72
CA TRP A 163 -5.05 -18.80 3.03
C TRP A 163 -6.07 -17.66 3.02
N VAL A 164 -6.29 -17.00 1.88
CA VAL A 164 -7.43 -16.10 1.66
C VAL A 164 -8.74 -16.86 1.81
N GLY A 165 -8.80 -18.14 1.40
CA GLY A 165 -9.94 -19.03 1.64
C GLY A 165 -10.18 -19.32 3.13
N VAL A 166 -9.12 -19.49 3.92
CA VAL A 166 -9.21 -19.67 5.38
C VAL A 166 -9.66 -18.38 6.07
N PHE A 167 -9.16 -17.22 5.63
CA PHE A 167 -9.56 -15.91 6.14
C PHE A 167 -10.99 -15.53 5.75
N ARG A 168 -11.43 -15.84 4.51
CA ARG A 168 -12.83 -15.71 4.04
C ARG A 168 -13.80 -16.54 4.88
N LYS A 169 -13.34 -17.65 5.44
CA LYS A 169 -14.15 -18.51 6.33
C LYS A 169 -14.30 -17.93 7.74
N TRP A 170 -13.36 -17.10 8.18
CA TRP A 170 -13.41 -16.40 9.47
C TRP A 170 -14.07 -15.02 9.39
N PHE A 171 -13.87 -14.31 8.29
CA PHE A 171 -14.50 -13.03 8.01
C PHE A 171 -15.37 -13.17 6.77
N HIS A 172 -16.70 -13.17 6.92
CA HIS A 172 -17.65 -13.06 5.81
C HIS A 172 -17.27 -11.83 4.98
N THR A 173 -16.58 -12.07 3.86
CA THR A 173 -15.98 -11.05 2.99
C THR A 173 -16.52 -11.26 1.59
N SER A 174 -16.85 -10.18 0.86
CA SER A 174 -17.42 -10.28 -0.50
C SER A 174 -16.45 -10.96 -1.49
N GLU A 175 -16.98 -11.67 -2.48
CA GLU A 175 -16.19 -12.43 -3.47
C GLU A 175 -15.40 -11.53 -4.43
N HIS A 176 -15.88 -10.30 -4.66
CA HIS A 176 -15.27 -9.33 -5.57
C HIS A 176 -14.85 -8.02 -4.87
N TYR A 177 -13.80 -7.40 -5.39
CA TYR A 177 -13.43 -6.02 -5.06
C TYR A 177 -14.48 -5.06 -5.66
N ASN A 178 -15.36 -4.52 -4.81
CA ASN A 178 -16.32 -3.49 -5.23
C ASN A 178 -15.69 -2.10 -5.14
N SER A 179 -14.73 -1.84 -6.03
CA SER A 179 -13.99 -0.57 -6.10
C SER A 179 -13.34 -0.24 -4.76
N ASP A 180 -13.43 1.02 -4.32
CA ASP A 180 -12.74 1.58 -3.15
C ASP A 180 -13.52 1.45 -1.82
N LYS A 181 -14.61 0.69 -1.78
CA LYS A 181 -15.47 0.62 -0.58
C LYS A 181 -14.94 -0.40 0.40
N PHE A 182 -14.80 -0.03 1.68
CA PHE A 182 -14.39 -0.95 2.77
C PHE A 182 -15.49 -1.92 3.23
N THR A 183 -16.75 -1.61 2.91
CA THR A 183 -17.91 -2.45 3.22
C THR A 183 -18.88 -2.46 2.06
N VAL A 184 -19.43 -3.63 1.77
CA VAL A 184 -20.49 -3.82 0.78
C VAL A 184 -21.71 -4.38 1.50
N VAL A 185 -22.91 -4.07 1.00
CA VAL A 185 -24.13 -4.74 1.45
C VAL A 185 -24.45 -5.84 0.44
N GLU A 186 -24.30 -7.08 0.85
CA GLU A 186 -24.65 -8.27 0.08
C GLU A 186 -25.76 -9.02 0.85
N ASN A 187 -26.84 -9.40 0.17
CA ASN A 187 -27.99 -10.08 0.78
C ASN A 187 -28.57 -9.37 2.03
N GLY A 188 -28.62 -8.03 2.02
CA GLY A 188 -29.16 -7.22 3.12
C GLY A 188 -28.28 -7.15 4.37
N LYS A 189 -27.08 -7.73 4.36
CA LYS A 189 -26.10 -7.65 5.46
C LYS A 189 -24.85 -6.91 5.02
N ARG A 190 -24.31 -6.07 5.92
CA ARG A 190 -23.06 -5.35 5.69
C ARG A 190 -21.89 -6.29 5.90
N ILE A 191 -21.12 -6.53 4.84
CA ILE A 191 -20.00 -7.47 4.75
C ILE A 191 -18.73 -6.62 4.52
N LEU A 192 -17.60 -7.03 5.12
CA LEU A 192 -16.31 -6.38 4.93
C LEU A 192 -15.77 -6.73 3.55
N THR A 193 -15.10 -5.79 2.89
CA THR A 193 -14.39 -6.09 1.63
C THR A 193 -12.98 -6.62 1.91
N PRO A 194 -12.34 -7.31 0.95
CA PRO A 194 -10.96 -7.79 1.09
C PRO A 194 -9.97 -6.67 1.44
N MET A 195 -10.25 -5.42 1.07
CA MET A 195 -9.48 -4.22 1.45
C MET A 195 -9.21 -4.11 2.95
N VAL A 196 -10.17 -4.48 3.80
CA VAL A 196 -10.01 -4.40 5.27
C VAL A 196 -8.97 -5.40 5.75
N ILE A 197 -8.98 -6.61 5.18
CA ILE A 197 -8.01 -7.66 5.50
C ILE A 197 -6.61 -7.22 5.07
N VAL A 198 -6.48 -6.61 3.90
CA VAL A 198 -5.21 -6.06 3.42
C VAL A 198 -4.70 -4.97 4.36
N VAL A 199 -5.54 -4.01 4.74
CA VAL A 199 -5.15 -2.94 5.68
C VAL A 199 -4.68 -3.52 7.02
N VAL A 200 -5.39 -4.51 7.55
CA VAL A 200 -4.99 -5.19 8.79
C VAL A 200 -3.65 -5.92 8.60
N ALA A 201 -3.46 -6.62 7.49
CA ALA A 201 -2.21 -7.30 7.18
C ALA A 201 -1.03 -6.32 7.09
N LEU A 202 -1.20 -5.18 6.40
CA LEU A 202 -0.17 -4.13 6.32
C LEU A 202 0.16 -3.58 7.71
N GLY A 203 -0.85 -3.29 8.54
CA GLY A 203 -0.65 -2.81 9.90
C GLY A 203 0.10 -3.83 10.78
N LEU A 204 -0.29 -5.10 10.72
CA LEU A 204 0.39 -6.18 11.46
C LEU A 204 1.83 -6.38 10.99
N THR A 205 2.09 -6.32 9.69
CA THR A 205 3.44 -6.37 9.16
C THR A 205 4.30 -5.21 9.63
N ASP A 206 3.77 -3.98 9.66
CA ASP A 206 4.53 -2.84 10.21
C ASP A 206 4.80 -3.01 11.72
N VAL A 207 3.86 -3.54 12.50
CA VAL A 207 4.10 -3.87 13.92
C VAL A 207 5.35 -4.74 14.07
N VAL A 208 5.49 -5.77 13.22
CA VAL A 208 6.66 -6.65 13.28
C VAL A 208 7.92 -5.91 12.85
N PHE A 209 7.88 -5.08 11.82
CA PHE A 209 9.04 -4.28 11.41
C PHE A 209 9.41 -3.17 12.39
N ALA A 210 8.45 -2.68 13.17
CA ALA A 210 8.69 -1.76 14.27
C ALA A 210 9.59 -2.40 15.34
N LEU A 211 9.57 -3.73 15.48
CA LEU A 211 10.44 -4.44 16.43
C LEU A 211 11.92 -4.36 16.05
N ASP A 212 12.29 -4.23 14.77
CA ASP A 212 13.69 -4.05 14.34
C ASP A 212 14.03 -2.56 14.28
N SER A 213 13.10 -1.76 13.73
CA SER A 213 13.34 -0.34 13.49
C SER A 213 13.33 0.54 14.73
N ILE A 214 12.51 0.22 15.74
CA ILE A 214 12.44 1.02 16.97
C ILE A 214 13.69 0.86 17.85
N PRO A 215 14.19 -0.36 18.15
CA PRO A 215 15.46 -0.49 18.86
C PRO A 215 16.59 0.18 18.08
N ALA A 216 16.64 -0.01 16.76
CA ALA A 216 17.67 0.58 15.91
C ALA A 216 17.71 2.12 16.01
N ILE A 217 16.57 2.82 15.95
CA ILE A 217 16.57 4.28 16.13
C ILE A 217 16.87 4.70 17.57
N PHE A 218 16.45 3.92 18.58
CA PHE A 218 16.84 4.20 19.96
C PHE A 218 18.37 4.08 20.17
N THR A 219 19.09 3.27 19.38
CA THR A 219 20.57 3.28 19.43
C THR A 219 21.20 4.58 18.92
N ILE A 220 20.47 5.34 18.10
CA ILE A 220 20.93 6.64 17.57
C ILE A 220 20.57 7.77 18.54
N THR A 221 19.36 7.72 19.11
CA THR A 221 18.88 8.74 20.03
C THR A 221 18.00 8.15 21.12
N GLN A 222 18.22 8.61 22.35
CA GLN A 222 17.40 8.21 23.51
C GLN A 222 16.18 9.15 23.69
N GLU A 223 16.10 10.22 22.90
CA GLU A 223 15.05 11.21 22.99
C GLU A 223 13.80 10.75 22.21
N ALA A 224 12.80 10.23 22.92
CA ALA A 224 11.57 9.69 22.33
C ALA A 224 10.85 10.68 21.39
N TYR A 225 10.98 11.99 21.63
CA TYR A 225 10.45 13.02 20.74
C TYR A 225 11.11 13.01 19.37
N LEU A 226 12.45 12.86 19.32
CA LEU A 226 13.19 12.77 18.05
C LEU A 226 12.84 11.48 17.33
N VAL A 227 12.73 10.36 18.05
CA VAL A 227 12.27 9.07 17.52
C VAL A 227 10.90 9.20 16.84
N PHE A 228 9.91 9.74 17.56
CA PHE A 228 8.56 9.95 17.03
C PHE A 228 8.56 10.84 15.80
N THR A 229 9.26 11.98 15.86
CA THR A 229 9.22 12.97 14.79
C THR A 229 9.94 12.48 13.53
N ALA A 230 11.08 11.79 13.69
CA ALA A 230 11.81 11.14 12.59
C ALA A 230 10.94 10.06 11.93
N ASN A 231 10.29 9.23 12.75
CA ASN A 231 9.44 8.15 12.27
C ASN A 231 8.20 8.67 11.50
N ALA A 232 7.49 9.62 12.10
CA ALA A 232 6.33 10.26 11.48
C ALA A 232 6.67 10.83 10.10
N LEU A 233 7.78 11.57 10.00
CA LEU A 233 8.17 12.21 8.75
C LEU A 233 8.67 11.19 7.70
N ALA A 234 9.37 10.14 8.12
CA ALA A 234 9.81 9.06 7.23
C ALA A 234 8.60 8.32 6.61
N LEU A 235 7.59 8.01 7.44
CA LEU A 235 6.36 7.34 7.04
C LEU A 235 5.45 8.21 6.16
N LEU A 236 5.35 9.53 6.43
CA LEU A 236 4.57 10.44 5.59
C LEU A 236 5.05 10.46 4.13
N GLY A 237 6.37 10.36 3.91
CA GLY A 237 6.95 10.27 2.57
C GLY A 237 7.00 8.85 1.97
N LEU A 238 6.44 7.85 2.66
CA LEU A 238 6.50 6.44 2.24
C LEU A 238 5.60 6.18 1.03
N ARG A 239 4.42 6.80 1.01
CA ARG A 239 3.43 6.63 -0.05
C ARG A 239 3.99 6.94 -1.43
N GLN A 240 4.77 8.00 -1.56
CA GLN A 240 5.34 8.43 -2.83
C GLN A 240 6.50 7.52 -3.24
N LEU A 241 7.24 7.00 -2.26
CA LEU A 241 8.26 5.99 -2.50
C LEU A 241 7.64 4.68 -2.99
N PHE A 242 6.46 4.28 -2.47
CA PHE A 242 5.71 3.14 -3.00
C PHE A 242 5.36 3.30 -4.47
N PHE A 243 4.86 4.45 -4.91
CA PHE A 243 4.56 4.67 -6.34
C PHE A 243 5.81 4.79 -7.20
N LEU A 244 6.88 5.36 -6.66
CA LEU A 244 8.16 5.42 -7.36
C LEU A 244 8.73 4.02 -7.60
N ILE A 245 8.73 3.17 -6.57
CA ILE A 245 9.19 1.79 -6.65
C ILE A 245 8.22 0.97 -7.50
N GLY A 246 6.92 1.00 -7.23
CA GLY A 246 5.89 0.30 -8.00
C GLY A 246 5.97 0.59 -9.49
N GLY A 247 6.10 1.87 -9.89
CA GLY A 247 6.23 2.24 -11.30
C GLY A 247 7.55 1.82 -11.96
N LEU A 248 8.62 1.57 -11.19
CA LEU A 248 9.85 0.94 -11.67
C LEU A 248 9.67 -0.58 -11.80
N LEU A 249 9.02 -1.19 -10.82
CA LEU A 249 8.80 -2.63 -10.71
C LEU A 249 7.82 -3.17 -11.75
N GLU A 250 6.77 -2.42 -12.12
CA GLU A 250 5.82 -2.80 -13.18
C GLU A 250 6.46 -2.97 -14.56
N LYS A 251 7.70 -2.50 -14.75
CA LYS A 251 8.46 -2.66 -15.98
C LYS A 251 9.37 -3.88 -15.96
N LEU A 252 9.36 -4.64 -14.87
CA LEU A 252 10.26 -5.77 -14.65
C LEU A 252 9.54 -7.08 -14.95
N VAL A 253 9.99 -7.79 -16.00
CA VAL A 253 9.51 -9.13 -16.36
C VAL A 253 9.80 -10.14 -15.25
N TYR A 254 10.94 -10.00 -14.57
CA TYR A 254 11.36 -10.87 -13.46
C TYR A 254 11.02 -10.30 -12.09
N LEU A 255 9.93 -9.53 -11.99
CA LEU A 255 9.54 -8.87 -10.75
C LEU A 255 9.37 -9.85 -9.60
N ASP A 256 8.60 -10.92 -9.82
CA ASP A 256 8.24 -11.89 -8.78
C ASP A 256 9.47 -12.64 -8.25
N LEU A 257 10.43 -12.97 -9.13
CA LEU A 257 11.73 -13.55 -8.76
C LEU A 257 12.59 -12.58 -7.94
N GLY A 258 12.65 -11.30 -8.34
CA GLY A 258 13.37 -10.27 -7.58
C GLY A 258 12.79 -10.08 -6.18
N LEU A 259 11.46 -10.01 -6.09
CA LEU A 259 10.74 -9.93 -4.82
C LEU A 259 10.93 -11.16 -3.94
N ALA A 260 10.96 -12.36 -4.53
CA ALA A 260 11.19 -13.60 -3.80
C ALA A 260 12.60 -13.63 -3.17
N VAL A 261 13.64 -13.19 -3.88
CA VAL A 261 15.00 -13.12 -3.34
C VAL A 261 15.08 -12.10 -2.19
N ILE A 262 14.46 -10.93 -2.36
CA ILE A 262 14.37 -9.90 -1.31
C ILE A 262 13.66 -10.47 -0.07
N LEU A 263 12.53 -11.17 -0.24
CA LEU A 263 11.80 -11.80 0.85
C LEU A 263 12.61 -12.87 1.58
N ALA A 264 13.29 -13.74 0.84
CA ALA A 264 14.13 -14.78 1.44
C ALA A 264 15.23 -14.13 2.28
N PHE A 265 15.86 -13.07 1.76
CA PHE A 265 16.89 -12.32 2.49
C PHE A 265 16.34 -11.65 3.76
N ILE A 266 15.23 -10.91 3.68
CA ILE A 266 14.63 -10.24 4.85
C ILE A 266 14.16 -11.29 5.87
N GLY A 267 13.58 -12.40 5.42
CA GLY A 267 13.14 -13.49 6.30
C GLY A 267 14.30 -14.18 7.02
N VAL A 268 15.39 -14.47 6.30
CA VAL A 268 16.62 -15.00 6.89
C VAL A 268 17.22 -14.00 7.89
N LYS A 269 17.28 -12.71 7.54
CA LYS A 269 17.72 -11.65 8.46
C LYS A 269 16.91 -11.66 9.75
N ALA A 270 15.58 -11.72 9.66
CA ALA A 270 14.71 -11.74 10.84
C ALA A 270 14.97 -12.96 11.73
N VAL A 271 15.15 -14.15 11.14
CA VAL A 271 15.49 -15.37 11.91
C VAL A 271 16.88 -15.25 12.55
N LEU A 272 17.87 -14.70 11.84
CA LEU A 272 19.22 -14.51 12.38
C LEU A 272 19.24 -13.53 13.55
N HIS A 273 18.52 -12.43 13.44
CA HIS A 273 18.34 -11.48 14.54
C HIS A 273 17.68 -12.16 15.75
N ALA A 274 16.62 -12.95 15.52
CA ALA A 274 15.96 -13.72 16.58
C ALA A 274 16.88 -14.75 17.25
N LEU A 275 17.83 -15.32 16.50
CA LEU A 275 18.85 -16.22 17.03
C LEU A 275 19.92 -15.47 17.83
N HIS A 276 20.31 -14.28 17.38
CA HIS A 276 21.29 -13.44 18.07
C HIS A 276 20.77 -13.02 19.45
N ASP A 277 19.53 -12.54 19.51
CA ASP A 277 18.87 -12.09 20.75
C ASP A 277 17.99 -13.18 21.39
N ASN A 278 18.33 -14.44 21.18
CA ASN A 278 17.48 -15.56 21.58
C ASN A 278 17.36 -15.70 23.12
N GLU A 279 16.14 -15.52 23.61
CA GLU A 279 15.77 -15.77 25.02
C GLU A 279 14.90 -17.04 25.20
N LEU A 280 14.62 -17.78 24.12
CA LEU A 280 13.68 -18.90 24.17
C LEU A 280 14.34 -20.13 24.85
N PRO A 281 13.76 -20.68 25.94
CA PRO A 281 14.40 -21.76 26.72
C PRO A 281 14.71 -23.02 25.92
N PHE A 282 13.99 -23.25 24.82
CA PHE A 282 14.13 -24.42 23.96
C PHE A 282 15.13 -24.23 22.80
N ILE A 283 15.59 -23.01 22.53
CA ILE A 283 16.64 -22.71 21.54
C ILE A 283 17.89 -22.34 22.34
N ASN A 284 18.99 -23.06 22.12
CA ASN A 284 20.29 -22.80 22.78
C ASN A 284 20.21 -22.61 24.32
N GLY A 285 19.27 -23.29 24.98
CA GLY A 285 19.07 -23.19 26.43
C GLY A 285 18.56 -21.84 26.94
N GLY A 286 18.04 -20.98 26.06
CA GLY A 286 17.67 -19.59 26.39
C GLY A 286 18.84 -18.61 26.36
N GLU A 287 20.01 -19.03 25.87
CA GLU A 287 21.16 -18.15 25.64
C GLU A 287 21.24 -17.70 24.18
N ASN A 288 21.82 -16.52 24.00
CA ASN A 288 22.11 -15.93 22.70
C ASN A 288 22.99 -16.86 21.85
N VAL A 289 22.65 -16.99 20.57
CA VAL A 289 23.41 -17.83 19.64
C VAL A 289 24.59 -17.02 19.10
N ALA A 290 25.75 -17.12 19.75
CA ALA A 290 26.92 -16.27 19.50
C ALA A 290 27.48 -16.30 18.05
N TRP A 291 27.12 -17.30 17.24
CA TRP A 291 27.53 -17.37 15.83
C TRP A 291 26.56 -16.65 14.88
N ALA A 292 25.34 -16.32 15.33
CA ALA A 292 24.34 -15.63 14.52
C ALA A 292 24.77 -14.16 14.34
N PRO A 293 25.05 -13.70 13.10
CA PRO A 293 25.48 -12.33 12.86
C PRO A 293 24.28 -11.37 12.80
N ASP A 294 24.42 -10.20 13.40
CA ASP A 294 23.53 -9.08 13.12
C ASP A 294 23.83 -8.51 11.74
N ILE A 295 22.82 -8.51 10.88
CA ILE A 295 22.93 -7.94 9.53
C ILE A 295 22.69 -6.43 9.62
N PRO A 296 23.71 -5.59 9.40
CA PRO A 296 23.54 -4.15 9.50
C PRO A 296 22.67 -3.60 8.38
N ILE A 297 21.99 -2.48 8.65
CA ILE A 297 21.04 -1.84 7.74
C ILE A 297 21.65 -1.58 6.36
N TRP A 298 22.89 -1.07 6.30
CA TRP A 298 23.55 -0.77 5.02
C TRP A 298 23.76 -2.02 4.15
N LEU A 299 24.00 -3.18 4.76
CA LEU A 299 24.15 -4.44 4.04
C LEU A 299 22.79 -4.92 3.53
N SER A 300 21.72 -4.73 4.32
CA SER A 300 20.34 -4.99 3.88
C SER A 300 20.00 -4.20 2.62
N LEU A 301 20.20 -2.88 2.67
CA LEU A 301 19.96 -1.99 1.54
C LEU A 301 20.80 -2.39 0.33
N LEU A 302 22.09 -2.69 0.52
CA LEU A 302 22.97 -3.08 -0.57
C LEU A 302 22.47 -4.35 -1.27
N VAL A 303 22.04 -5.36 -0.50
CA VAL A 303 21.46 -6.59 -1.07
C VAL A 303 20.17 -6.29 -1.81
N ILE A 304 19.25 -5.53 -1.21
CA ILE A 304 17.95 -5.19 -1.81
C ILE A 304 18.14 -4.40 -3.11
N PHE A 305 18.91 -3.30 -3.08
CA PHE A 305 19.22 -2.52 -4.27
C PHE A 305 20.00 -3.32 -5.31
N GLY A 306 20.91 -4.21 -4.88
CA GLY A 306 21.65 -5.11 -5.76
C GLY A 306 20.73 -6.07 -6.49
N VAL A 307 19.80 -6.71 -5.79
CA VAL A 307 18.79 -7.59 -6.37
C VAL A 307 17.90 -6.83 -7.34
N LEU A 308 17.45 -5.62 -6.97
CA LEU A 308 16.66 -4.78 -7.88
C LEU A 308 17.44 -4.37 -9.12
N ALA A 309 18.71 -4.00 -8.98
CA ALA A 309 19.56 -3.64 -10.11
C ALA A 309 19.73 -4.84 -11.05
N ILE A 310 19.99 -6.03 -10.49
CA ILE A 310 20.11 -7.27 -11.27
C ILE A 310 18.78 -7.59 -11.97
N ALA A 311 17.65 -7.56 -11.25
CA ALA A 311 16.32 -7.81 -11.82
C ALA A 311 15.97 -6.79 -12.91
N THR A 312 16.34 -5.52 -12.71
CA THR A 312 16.16 -4.45 -13.70
C THR A 312 17.00 -4.69 -14.94
N ILE A 313 18.28 -4.99 -14.79
CA ILE A 313 19.18 -5.28 -15.92
C ILE A 313 18.72 -6.53 -16.67
N ALA A 314 18.40 -7.61 -15.95
CA ALA A 314 17.91 -8.86 -16.53
C ALA A 314 16.61 -8.62 -17.30
N SER A 315 15.67 -7.84 -16.74
CA SER A 315 14.44 -7.48 -17.42
C SER A 315 14.71 -6.65 -18.67
N LEU A 316 15.54 -5.60 -18.59
CA LEU A 316 15.89 -4.77 -19.74
C LEU A 316 16.54 -5.57 -20.87
N ILE A 317 17.40 -6.54 -20.52
CA ILE A 317 18.02 -7.46 -21.49
C ILE A 317 16.96 -8.35 -22.13
N ALA A 318 16.07 -8.95 -21.34
CA ALA A 318 15.00 -9.84 -21.84
C ALA A 318 13.99 -9.11 -22.73
N THR A 319 13.71 -7.83 -22.44
CA THR A 319 12.82 -6.98 -23.24
C THR A 319 13.51 -6.27 -24.42
N ARG A 320 14.82 -6.48 -24.61
CA ARG A 320 15.60 -5.77 -25.62
C ARG A 320 15.25 -6.28 -27.02
N GLY A 321 14.43 -5.52 -27.75
CA GLY A 321 14.00 -5.83 -29.11
C GLY A 321 12.53 -6.26 -29.25
N LYS A 322 11.78 -6.31 -28.13
CA LYS A 322 10.33 -6.47 -28.10
C LYS A 322 9.65 -5.10 -28.07
N SER A 323 8.52 -4.95 -28.76
CA SER A 323 7.69 -3.75 -28.66
C SER A 323 7.08 -3.63 -27.26
N ALA A 324 6.75 -2.42 -26.81
CA ALA A 324 6.14 -2.23 -25.48
C ALA A 324 4.85 -3.06 -25.31
N ASP A 325 4.12 -3.31 -26.40
CA ASP A 325 2.91 -4.13 -26.42
C ASP A 325 3.21 -5.63 -26.23
N GLU A 326 4.31 -6.15 -26.78
CA GLU A 326 4.75 -7.54 -26.56
C GLU A 326 5.26 -7.79 -25.13
N VAL A 327 5.92 -6.79 -24.54
CA VAL A 327 6.38 -6.85 -23.14
C VAL A 327 5.20 -6.79 -22.16
N PHE A 328 4.17 -5.99 -22.48
CA PHE A 328 2.94 -5.96 -21.70
C PHE A 328 2.13 -7.25 -21.82
N ALA A 329 2.12 -7.91 -22.99
CA ALA A 329 1.39 -9.16 -23.22
C ALA A 329 1.99 -10.37 -22.47
N GLU A 330 3.31 -10.40 -22.25
CA GLU A 330 3.98 -11.43 -21.44
C GLU A 330 3.85 -11.21 -19.92
N HIS A 331 3.28 -10.09 -19.48
CA HIS A 331 3.08 -9.84 -18.06
C HIS A 331 1.90 -10.69 -17.54
N PRO A 332 2.01 -11.41 -16.41
CA PRO A 332 0.95 -12.29 -15.88
C PRO A 332 -0.38 -11.60 -15.52
N GLY A 333 -0.48 -10.27 -15.67
CA GLY A 333 -1.71 -9.49 -15.52
C GLY A 333 -2.30 -8.97 -16.84
N ALA A 334 -1.69 -9.26 -17.99
CA ALA A 334 -2.12 -8.76 -19.30
C ALA A 334 -3.48 -9.31 -19.71
N ALA A 335 -3.73 -10.61 -19.44
CA ALA A 335 -4.98 -11.28 -19.73
C ALA A 335 -6.17 -10.64 -19.00
N ALA A 336 -6.01 -10.24 -17.73
CA ALA A 336 -7.05 -9.58 -16.96
C ALA A 336 -7.39 -8.16 -17.47
N VAL A 337 -6.41 -7.45 -18.06
CA VAL A 337 -6.61 -6.13 -18.66
C VAL A 337 -7.24 -6.24 -20.05
N GLU A 338 -6.88 -7.28 -20.81
CA GLU A 338 -7.41 -7.54 -22.15
C GLU A 338 -8.85 -8.06 -22.10
N GLU A 339 -9.17 -8.88 -21.10
CA GLU A 339 -10.54 -9.32 -20.78
C GLU A 339 -11.40 -8.15 -20.27
N SER A 340 -10.84 -7.25 -19.44
CA SER A 340 -11.55 -6.03 -19.03
C SER A 340 -11.78 -5.04 -20.19
N ARG A 341 -10.84 -4.94 -21.15
CA ARG A 341 -11.00 -4.14 -22.38
C ARG A 341 -12.01 -4.77 -23.35
N SER A 342 -12.05 -6.08 -23.48
CA SER A 342 -13.03 -6.78 -24.33
C SER A 342 -14.43 -6.67 -23.72
N PHE A 343 -14.55 -6.80 -22.39
CA PHE A 343 -15.81 -6.63 -21.66
C PHE A 343 -16.32 -5.18 -21.73
N THR A 344 -15.43 -4.19 -21.68
CA THR A 344 -15.79 -2.77 -21.84
C THR A 344 -16.23 -2.44 -23.27
N LYS A 345 -15.57 -3.01 -24.30
CA LYS A 345 -16.00 -2.88 -25.70
C LYS A 345 -17.34 -3.55 -25.97
N HIS A 346 -17.55 -4.76 -25.44
CA HIS A 346 -18.80 -5.50 -25.63
C HIS A 346 -19.99 -4.81 -24.93
N ASN A 347 -19.76 -4.21 -23.75
CA ASN A 347 -20.77 -3.39 -23.07
C ASN A 347 -21.03 -2.06 -23.78
N ALA A 348 -20.02 -1.42 -24.37
CA ALA A 348 -20.22 -0.20 -25.16
C ALA A 348 -21.04 -0.49 -26.43
N GLU A 349 -20.70 -1.56 -27.17
CA GLU A 349 -21.40 -1.97 -28.39
C GLU A 349 -22.84 -2.45 -28.11
N SER A 350 -23.08 -3.13 -26.98
CA SER A 350 -24.44 -3.53 -26.58
C SER A 350 -25.28 -2.37 -26.06
N THR A 351 -24.67 -1.36 -25.41
CA THR A 351 -25.36 -0.13 -25.01
C THR A 351 -25.72 0.73 -26.22
N GLU A 352 -24.83 0.79 -27.21
CA GLU A 352 -25.07 1.52 -28.47
C GLU A 352 -26.11 0.79 -29.34
N ALA A 353 -26.07 -0.55 -29.42
CA ALA A 353 -27.11 -1.35 -30.07
C ALA A 353 -28.48 -1.25 -29.37
N ALA A 354 -28.51 -1.17 -28.03
CA ALA A 354 -29.74 -0.97 -27.26
C ALA A 354 -30.33 0.44 -27.43
N ALA A 355 -29.46 1.46 -27.57
CA ALA A 355 -29.87 2.83 -27.88
C ALA A 355 -30.44 2.97 -29.31
N VAL A 356 -29.87 2.25 -30.28
CA VAL A 356 -30.38 2.22 -31.66
C VAL A 356 -31.70 1.43 -31.76
N ALA A 357 -31.87 0.35 -30.99
CA ALA A 357 -33.12 -0.43 -30.96
C ALA A 357 -34.29 0.29 -30.27
N THR A 358 -34.01 1.21 -29.34
CA THR A 358 -35.04 2.03 -28.68
C THR A 358 -35.51 3.20 -29.54
N ASP A 359 -34.70 3.70 -30.47
CA ASP A 359 -35.09 4.72 -31.45
C ASP A 359 -35.93 4.14 -32.61
N ALA A 360 -35.73 2.86 -32.95
CA ALA A 360 -36.44 2.18 -34.04
C ALA A 360 -37.84 1.64 -33.66
N SER A 361 -38.29 1.78 -32.40
CA SER A 361 -39.57 1.24 -31.90
C SER A 361 -40.60 2.30 -31.48
N ALA A 362 -40.38 3.57 -31.83
CA ALA A 362 -41.41 4.59 -31.71
C ALA A 362 -42.61 4.26 -32.64
N PRO A 363 -43.86 4.23 -32.14
CA PRO A 363 -45.01 3.93 -32.97
C PRO A 363 -45.24 5.08 -33.96
N VAL A 364 -45.31 4.73 -35.25
CA VAL A 364 -45.78 5.60 -36.33
C VAL A 364 -47.25 5.90 -36.07
N ASP A 365 -47.56 7.14 -35.68
CA ASP A 365 -48.92 7.65 -35.57
C ASP A 365 -49.47 7.90 -36.98
N ASP A 366 -50.27 6.93 -37.46
CA ASP A 366 -50.97 6.99 -38.73
C ASP A 366 -52.38 7.56 -38.47
N SER A 367 -52.55 8.87 -38.62
CA SER A 367 -53.87 9.49 -38.71
C SER A 367 -53.89 10.69 -39.66
N ASP A 368 -53.94 10.37 -40.95
CA ASP A 368 -54.39 11.28 -42.00
C ASP A 368 -55.92 11.31 -42.05
N HIS A 369 -56.55 12.40 -41.61
CA HIS A 369 -57.88 12.79 -42.10
C HIS A 369 -58.10 14.30 -42.04
N GLY A 370 -58.17 14.91 -43.22
CA GLY A 370 -58.57 16.29 -43.41
C GLY A 370 -60.09 16.54 -43.37
N VAL A 371 -60.41 17.78 -42.99
CA VAL A 371 -61.53 18.64 -43.43
C VAL A 371 -62.98 18.19 -43.12
N SER A 372 -63.69 18.97 -42.29
CA SER A 372 -64.86 19.79 -42.69
C SER A 372 -65.89 20.02 -41.55
N ALA A 373 -66.12 21.30 -41.26
CA ALA A 373 -67.41 21.97 -41.10
C ALA A 373 -68.47 21.57 -40.04
N ARG A 374 -68.91 22.65 -39.35
CA ARG A 374 -70.30 23.08 -39.04
C ARG A 374 -70.97 22.65 -37.72
N THR A 375 -71.30 23.74 -36.99
CA THR A 375 -72.57 24.07 -36.32
C THR A 375 -72.96 23.37 -35.03
N SER A 376 -72.99 24.18 -33.97
CA SER A 376 -74.21 24.64 -33.26
C SER A 376 -74.17 24.41 -31.75
N SER A 377 -74.11 25.53 -31.03
CA SER A 377 -74.94 25.89 -29.87
C SER A 377 -74.97 24.95 -28.66
N LEU A 378 -74.49 25.42 -27.50
CA LEU A 378 -75.34 25.87 -26.38
C LEU A 378 -74.50 26.19 -25.13
N GLU A 379 -74.66 27.45 -24.70
CA GLU A 379 -74.71 27.96 -23.32
C GLU A 379 -73.54 27.79 -22.33
N LEU A 380 -72.97 28.95 -22.01
CA LEU A 380 -72.36 29.43 -20.75
C LEU A 380 -73.26 29.17 -19.50
N PRO A 381 -72.85 29.46 -18.23
CA PRO A 381 -71.78 30.38 -17.81
C PRO A 381 -70.97 30.04 -16.54
N SER A 382 -70.01 30.94 -16.30
CA SER A 382 -69.56 31.54 -15.02
C SER A 382 -68.93 30.66 -13.93
N ASP A 383 -67.67 30.91 -13.60
CA ASP A 383 -67.23 31.92 -12.60
C ASP A 383 -65.68 31.98 -12.69
N ASP A 384 -65.06 33.14 -12.95
CA ASP A 384 -64.68 34.17 -11.95
C ASP A 384 -63.98 33.53 -10.72
N ASP A 385 -62.81 33.94 -10.25
CA ASP A 385 -61.97 35.09 -10.51
C ASP A 385 -60.67 34.85 -9.70
N LYS A 386 -59.55 35.35 -10.23
CA LYS A 386 -58.28 35.73 -9.56
C LYS A 386 -57.23 34.70 -9.18
#